data_AF-A0AAP2LZV1-F1
#
_entry.id   AF-A0AAP2LZV1-F1
#
_cell.length_a   1.000
_cell.length_b   1.000
_cell.length_c   1.000
_cell.angle_alpha   90.00
_cell.angle_beta   90.00
_cell.angle_gamma   90.00
#
_symmetry.space_group_name_H-M   'P 1'
#
loop_
_entity.id
_entity.type
_entity.pdbx_description
1 polymer ?
#
loop_
_entity_poly.entity_id
_entity_poly.type
_entity_poly.pdbx_seq_one_letter_code
_entity_poly.pdbx_strand_id
1 'polypeptide(L)'
;MKTRESSVGLKFRKFNRFYTNVLGFLNEHIYDSPFSLTETRILFEIYNTPNCTAKALQDKLGLDRGYVSRIVKQFEKEDLIYKQRSKDDARHHYIFVTETGKTIYKKLEEKANEQVELMLNEINQKEQYKLAEAMAEIEAILSQSLSARSSEISIRDYFLSEDLQLLIEKQRQFYAEAHGWDDTFLAYLQETFDAEIEKIWIAESGGKFAGSVGLVKHDEKTVQLRWFLVDADFRGRGLGTQLLEHLVAYCQDMKFDRIFLWTVSTMAEARPLYEKFGFRISEVKQEAPLWGQQLTEERWDLELS
;
A
#
# COMPACT_ATOMS: atom_id res chain seq x y z
N MET A 1 -20.69 23.15 -34.89
CA MET A 1 -20.60 22.34 -33.64
C MET A 1 -19.16 22.25 -33.14
N LYS A 2 -18.51 23.41 -32.99
CA LYS A 2 -17.13 23.59 -32.50
C LYS A 2 -17.15 24.86 -31.64
N THR A 3 -17.37 24.74 -30.33
CA THR A 3 -17.11 25.83 -29.36
C THR A 3 -17.47 25.36 -27.95
N ARG A 4 -16.52 24.68 -27.30
CA ARG A 4 -16.30 24.56 -25.83
C ARG A 4 -15.29 23.43 -25.62
N GLU A 5 -14.03 23.64 -26.01
CA GLU A 5 -12.97 23.04 -25.19
C GLU A 5 -13.21 23.61 -23.78
N SER A 6 -13.60 22.77 -22.82
CA SER A 6 -13.98 23.26 -21.50
C SER A 6 -12.83 24.08 -20.91
N SER A 7 -13.13 25.23 -20.31
CA SER A 7 -12.14 26.06 -19.61
C SER A 7 -11.30 25.25 -18.61
N VAL A 8 -11.88 24.15 -18.10
CA VAL A 8 -11.24 23.13 -17.25
C VAL A 8 -10.14 22.37 -17.99
N GLY A 9 -10.36 21.88 -19.21
CA GLY A 9 -9.33 21.16 -19.98
C GLY A 9 -8.10 22.00 -20.31
N LEU A 10 -8.28 23.30 -20.53
CA LEU A 10 -7.16 24.24 -20.70
C LEU A 10 -6.40 24.47 -19.39
N LYS A 11 -7.09 24.64 -18.26
CA LYS A 11 -6.47 24.74 -16.93
C LYS A 11 -5.71 23.46 -16.57
N PHE A 12 -6.28 22.29 -16.86
CA PHE A 12 -5.66 20.99 -16.62
C PHE A 12 -4.36 20.81 -17.44
N ARG A 13 -4.40 21.08 -18.75
CA ARG A 13 -3.19 21.03 -19.60
C ARG A 13 -2.13 22.03 -19.16
N LYS A 14 -2.55 23.24 -18.72
CA LYS A 14 -1.63 24.25 -18.17
C LYS A 14 -0.97 23.77 -16.88
N PHE A 15 -1.75 23.22 -15.95
CA PHE A 15 -1.26 22.64 -14.70
C PHE A 15 -0.27 21.51 -14.97
N ASN A 16 -0.62 20.52 -15.80
CA ASN A 16 0.28 19.39 -16.08
C ASN A 16 1.58 19.82 -16.74
N ARG A 17 1.55 20.80 -17.66
CA ARG A 17 2.77 21.34 -18.28
C ARG A 17 3.67 22.02 -17.23
N PHE A 18 3.06 22.80 -16.34
CA PHE A 18 3.78 23.39 -15.21
C PHE A 18 4.36 22.32 -14.29
N TYR A 19 3.54 21.34 -13.89
CA TYR A 19 3.93 20.29 -12.95
C TYR A 19 5.00 19.35 -13.50
N THR A 20 4.96 19.04 -14.80
CA THR A 20 6.00 18.27 -15.51
C THR A 20 7.36 18.99 -15.44
N ASN A 21 7.36 20.32 -15.49
CA ASN A 21 8.59 21.11 -15.33
C ASN A 21 9.05 21.14 -13.87
N VAL A 22 8.12 21.28 -12.92
CA VAL A 22 8.42 21.26 -11.48
C VAL A 22 9.12 19.95 -11.12
N LEU A 23 8.56 18.81 -11.53
CA LEU A 23 9.13 17.49 -11.22
C LEU A 23 10.37 17.13 -12.06
N GLY A 24 10.84 18.01 -12.95
CA GLY A 24 12.04 17.75 -13.75
C GLY A 24 11.92 16.62 -14.76
N PHE A 25 10.70 16.18 -15.08
CA PHE A 25 10.42 15.05 -15.98
C PHE A 25 10.83 15.27 -17.45
N LEU A 26 11.23 16.49 -17.81
CA LEU A 26 11.75 16.79 -19.15
C LEU A 26 13.25 16.51 -19.31
N ASN A 27 13.95 16.20 -18.23
CA ASN A 27 15.33 15.76 -18.31
C ASN A 27 15.37 14.29 -18.76
N GLU A 28 16.33 13.93 -19.61
CA GLU A 28 16.57 12.54 -20.04
C GLU A 28 16.84 11.60 -18.84
N HIS A 29 17.26 12.21 -17.73
CA HIS A 29 17.73 11.62 -16.50
C HIS A 29 17.08 12.32 -15.30
N ILE A 30 16.50 11.55 -14.37
CA ILE A 30 15.77 12.10 -13.22
C ILE A 30 16.66 12.06 -11.97
N TYR A 31 16.48 13.02 -11.06
CA TYR A 31 17.20 13.12 -9.77
C TYR A 31 18.73 13.13 -9.95
N ASP A 32 19.26 13.77 -11.01
CA ASP A 32 20.69 13.71 -11.36
C ASP A 32 21.24 12.26 -11.36
N SER A 33 20.45 11.31 -11.84
CA SER A 33 20.79 9.90 -11.93
C SER A 33 20.89 9.46 -13.38
N PRO A 34 21.63 8.40 -13.72
CA PRO A 34 21.70 7.91 -15.09
C PRO A 34 20.39 7.23 -15.57
N PHE A 35 19.33 7.22 -14.75
CA PHE A 35 18.07 6.56 -15.05
C PHE A 35 17.01 7.55 -15.52
N SER A 36 16.27 7.16 -16.54
CA SER A 36 15.04 7.82 -16.99
C SER A 36 13.88 7.56 -16.02
N LEU A 37 12.80 8.34 -16.14
CA LEU A 37 11.58 8.14 -15.33
C LEU A 37 11.06 6.71 -15.37
N THR A 38 11.03 6.15 -16.58
CA THR A 38 10.46 4.82 -16.77
C THR A 38 11.35 3.74 -16.19
N GLU A 39 12.67 3.89 -16.30
CA GLU A 39 13.63 2.97 -15.68
C GLU A 39 13.52 3.01 -14.15
N THR A 40 13.48 4.21 -13.55
CA THR A 40 13.28 4.39 -12.11
C THR A 40 11.94 3.78 -11.67
N ARG A 41 10.87 3.98 -12.44
CA ARG A 41 9.56 3.40 -12.13
C ARG A 41 9.55 1.88 -12.23
N ILE A 42 10.19 1.31 -13.26
CA ILE A 42 10.32 -0.16 -13.38
C ILE A 42 11.13 -0.72 -12.21
N LEU A 43 12.25 -0.09 -11.83
CA LEU A 43 13.05 -0.54 -10.70
C LEU A 43 12.26 -0.45 -9.38
N PHE A 44 11.49 0.62 -9.19
CA PHE A 44 10.56 0.76 -8.07
C PHE A 44 9.54 -0.37 -8.01
N GLU A 45 8.90 -0.71 -9.13
CA GLU A 45 7.91 -1.79 -9.16
C GLU A 45 8.54 -3.16 -8.92
N ILE A 46 9.77 -3.42 -9.40
CA ILE A 46 10.50 -4.66 -9.15
C ILE A 46 10.92 -4.75 -7.67
N TYR A 47 11.38 -3.64 -7.09
CA TYR A 47 11.81 -3.58 -5.69
C TYR A 47 10.65 -3.83 -4.73
N ASN A 48 9.51 -3.18 -4.98
CA ASN A 48 8.37 -3.18 -4.06
C ASN A 48 7.35 -4.29 -4.32
N THR A 49 7.34 -4.94 -5.50
CA THR A 49 6.37 -6.02 -5.79
C THR A 49 7.01 -7.40 -5.58
N PRO A 50 6.58 -8.18 -4.56
CA PRO A 50 7.01 -9.56 -4.41
C PRO A 50 6.67 -10.39 -5.65
N ASN A 51 7.58 -11.30 -6.04
CA ASN A 51 7.38 -12.16 -7.22
C ASN A 51 7.02 -11.37 -8.50
N CYS A 52 7.61 -10.19 -8.68
CA CYS A 52 7.34 -9.31 -9.82
C CYS A 52 7.60 -10.04 -11.14
N THR A 53 6.74 -9.84 -12.13
CA THR A 53 6.90 -10.40 -13.48
C THR A 53 6.92 -9.31 -14.53
N ALA A 54 7.54 -9.58 -15.68
CA ALA A 54 7.51 -8.64 -16.80
C ALA A 54 6.07 -8.33 -17.27
N LYS A 55 5.12 -9.24 -17.07
CA LYS A 55 3.71 -9.01 -17.40
C LYS A 55 3.06 -8.06 -16.40
N ALA A 56 3.30 -8.25 -15.10
CA ALA A 56 2.85 -7.32 -14.07
C ALA A 56 3.36 -5.89 -14.32
N LEU A 57 4.63 -5.73 -14.71
CA LEU A 57 5.19 -4.43 -15.08
C LEU A 57 4.48 -3.78 -16.28
N GLN A 58 4.18 -4.56 -17.33
CA GLN A 58 3.44 -4.06 -18.50
C GLN A 58 2.05 -3.58 -18.12
N ASP A 59 1.32 -4.38 -17.35
CA ASP A 59 -0.07 -4.09 -16.99
C ASP A 59 -0.18 -2.88 -16.06
N LYS A 60 0.71 -2.80 -15.06
CA LYS A 60 0.70 -1.74 -14.06
C LYS A 60 1.15 -0.39 -14.61
N LEU A 61 2.15 -0.40 -15.50
CA LEU A 61 2.74 0.82 -16.04
C LEU A 61 2.18 1.22 -17.42
N GLY A 62 1.33 0.38 -18.03
CA GLY A 62 0.80 0.60 -19.37
C GLY A 62 1.88 0.58 -20.46
N LEU A 63 2.99 -0.13 -20.21
CA LEU A 63 4.16 -0.16 -21.09
C LEU A 63 4.11 -1.34 -22.05
N ASP A 64 4.67 -1.17 -23.26
CA ASP A 64 4.71 -2.24 -24.23
C ASP A 64 5.72 -3.34 -23.85
N ARG A 65 5.41 -4.58 -24.26
CA ARG A 65 6.23 -5.76 -23.98
C ARG A 65 7.69 -5.62 -24.44
N GLY A 66 7.91 -5.01 -25.61
CA GLY A 66 9.24 -4.86 -26.19
C GLY A 66 10.08 -3.87 -25.40
N TYR A 67 9.48 -2.80 -24.90
CA TYR A 67 10.16 -1.80 -24.07
C TYR A 67 10.49 -2.35 -22.68
N VAL A 68 9.52 -2.97 -21.99
CA VAL A 68 9.79 -3.61 -20.68
C VAL A 68 10.87 -4.69 -20.81
N SER A 69 10.82 -5.51 -21.86
CA SER A 69 11.84 -6.53 -22.06
C SER A 69 13.24 -5.96 -22.32
N ARG A 70 13.35 -4.77 -22.93
CA ARG A 70 14.65 -4.11 -23.15
C ARG A 70 15.24 -3.61 -21.84
N ILE A 71 14.45 -2.91 -21.03
CA ILE A 71 14.87 -2.38 -19.72
C ILE A 71 15.24 -3.52 -18.78
N VAL A 72 14.42 -4.57 -18.68
CA VAL A 72 14.72 -5.73 -17.83
C VAL A 72 16.02 -6.42 -18.27
N LYS A 73 16.30 -6.53 -19.58
CA LYS A 73 17.59 -7.09 -20.04
C LYS A 73 18.78 -6.19 -19.71
N GLN A 74 18.58 -4.87 -19.77
CA GLN A 74 19.61 -3.91 -19.41
C GLN A 74 19.93 -3.98 -17.92
N PHE A 75 18.91 -3.95 -17.05
CA PHE A 75 19.09 -4.06 -15.60
C PHE A 75 19.76 -5.37 -15.19
N GLU A 76 19.44 -6.49 -15.84
CA GLU A 76 20.11 -7.78 -15.60
C GLU A 76 21.58 -7.75 -16.02
N LYS A 77 21.90 -7.09 -17.14
CA LYS A 77 23.28 -6.90 -17.61
C LYS A 77 24.08 -6.00 -16.67
N GLU A 78 23.43 -5.02 -16.06
CA GLU A 78 24.02 -4.06 -15.10
C GLU A 78 24.05 -4.59 -13.66
N ASP A 79 23.70 -5.86 -13.44
CA ASP A 79 23.62 -6.49 -12.10
C ASP A 79 22.65 -5.78 -11.15
N LEU A 80 21.59 -5.13 -11.65
CA LEU A 80 20.58 -4.48 -10.81
C LEU A 80 19.47 -5.45 -10.40
N ILE A 81 19.21 -6.44 -11.24
CA ILE A 81 18.17 -7.44 -11.04
C ILE A 81 18.68 -8.82 -11.44
N TYR A 82 18.03 -9.86 -10.92
CA TYR A 82 18.18 -11.23 -11.39
C TYR A 82 16.81 -11.86 -11.65
N LYS A 83 16.80 -12.89 -12.48
CA LYS A 83 15.59 -13.66 -12.80
C LYS A 83 15.65 -15.04 -12.17
N GLN A 84 14.53 -15.45 -11.59
CA GLN A 84 14.33 -16.79 -11.10
C GLN A 84 13.13 -17.42 -11.80
N ARG A 85 13.28 -18.64 -12.29
CA ARG A 85 12.17 -19.38 -12.91
C ARG A 85 11.10 -19.66 -11.86
N SER A 86 9.84 -19.35 -12.17
CA SER A 86 8.73 -19.70 -11.28
C SER A 86 8.63 -21.22 -11.15
N LYS A 87 8.41 -21.70 -9.92
CA LYS A 87 8.15 -23.13 -9.64
C LYS A 87 6.73 -23.54 -10.04
N ASP A 88 5.82 -22.57 -10.11
CA ASP A 88 4.37 -22.79 -10.33
C ASP A 88 3.99 -22.72 -11.82
N ASP A 89 4.67 -21.86 -12.61
CA ASP A 89 4.55 -21.86 -14.07
C ASP A 89 5.92 -21.63 -14.73
N ALA A 90 6.44 -22.70 -15.34
CA ALA A 90 7.75 -22.73 -15.99
C ALA A 90 7.90 -21.75 -17.17
N ARG A 91 6.82 -21.08 -17.60
CA ARG A 91 6.80 -20.01 -18.62
C ARG A 91 7.01 -18.62 -18.04
N HIS A 92 6.92 -18.46 -16.72
CA HIS A 92 7.10 -17.18 -16.02
C HIS A 92 8.46 -17.13 -15.30
N HIS A 93 9.03 -15.92 -15.25
CA HIS A 93 10.21 -15.62 -14.45
C HIS A 93 9.82 -14.53 -13.46
N TYR A 94 10.12 -14.78 -12.18
CA TYR A 94 10.13 -13.75 -11.17
C TYR A 94 11.39 -12.92 -11.31
N ILE A 95 11.24 -11.62 -11.12
CA ILE A 95 12.28 -10.61 -11.23
C ILE A 95 12.49 -10.06 -9.83
N PHE A 96 13.74 -10.10 -9.37
CA PHE A 96 14.13 -9.61 -8.06
C PHE A 96 15.28 -8.63 -8.20
N VAL A 97 15.35 -7.64 -7.31
CA VAL A 97 16.51 -6.76 -7.19
C VAL A 97 17.70 -7.49 -6.56
N THR A 98 18.91 -7.22 -7.06
CA THR A 98 20.17 -7.61 -6.41
C THR A 98 20.51 -6.65 -5.28
N GLU A 99 21.56 -6.93 -4.49
CA GLU A 99 22.06 -5.95 -3.50
C GLU A 99 22.57 -4.65 -4.15
N THR A 100 23.17 -4.74 -5.34
CA THR A 100 23.55 -3.59 -6.16
C THR A 100 22.31 -2.78 -6.56
N GLY A 101 21.27 -3.45 -7.06
CA GLY A 101 19.99 -2.83 -7.43
C GLY A 101 19.28 -2.17 -6.25
N LYS A 102 19.26 -2.82 -5.08
CA LYS A 102 18.72 -2.24 -3.84
C LYS A 102 19.46 -0.97 -3.44
N THR A 103 20.79 -0.97 -3.52
CA THR A 103 21.62 0.21 -3.21
C THR A 103 21.32 1.36 -4.15
N ILE A 104 21.16 1.09 -5.45
CA ILE A 104 20.80 2.10 -6.44
C ILE A 104 19.38 2.61 -6.23
N TYR A 105 18.42 1.73 -5.99
CA TYR A 105 17.04 2.10 -5.69
C TYR A 105 16.97 3.05 -4.49
N LYS A 106 17.63 2.72 -3.38
CA LYS A 106 17.68 3.58 -2.18
C LYS A 106 18.26 4.96 -2.48
N LYS A 107 19.33 5.04 -3.27
CA LYS A 107 19.89 6.34 -3.70
C LYS A 107 18.92 7.14 -4.55
N LEU A 108 18.15 6.49 -5.43
CA LEU A 108 17.13 7.17 -6.23
C LEU A 108 16.01 7.71 -5.35
N GLU A 109 15.59 6.95 -4.34
CA GLU A 109 14.58 7.35 -3.35
C GLU A 109 15.07 8.52 -2.48
N GLU A 110 16.30 8.45 -1.96
CA GLU A 110 16.93 9.54 -1.21
C GLU A 110 16.95 10.85 -2.03
N LYS A 111 17.40 10.80 -3.28
CA LYS A 111 17.44 12.00 -4.12
C LYS A 111 16.05 12.52 -4.51
N ALA A 112 15.07 11.62 -4.66
CA ALA A 112 13.69 12.02 -4.89
C ALA A 112 13.15 12.82 -3.68
N ASN A 113 13.45 12.35 -2.46
CA ASN A 113 13.08 13.02 -1.23
C ASN A 113 13.79 14.37 -1.08
N GLU A 114 15.10 14.43 -1.32
CA GLU A 114 15.86 15.70 -1.29
C GLU A 114 15.27 16.73 -2.25
N GLN A 115 14.87 16.32 -3.46
CA GLN A 115 14.26 17.23 -4.42
C GLN A 115 12.90 17.77 -3.92
N VAL A 116 12.07 16.91 -3.31
CA VAL A 116 10.80 17.33 -2.72
C VAL A 116 11.03 18.29 -1.55
N GLU A 117 11.98 17.98 -0.66
CA GLU A 117 12.34 18.85 0.47
C GLU A 117 12.81 20.23 -0.01
N LEU A 118 13.67 20.30 -1.03
CA LEU A 118 14.10 21.57 -1.62
C LEU A 118 12.93 22.39 -2.17
N MET A 119 11.92 21.75 -2.76
CA MET A 119 10.72 22.45 -3.24
C MET A 119 9.84 22.96 -2.09
N LEU A 120 9.74 22.20 -1.01
CA LEU A 120 8.89 22.53 0.13
C LEU A 120 9.54 23.53 1.08
N ASN A 121 10.86 23.58 1.19
CA ASN A 121 11.60 24.48 2.10
C ASN A 121 11.30 25.97 1.88
N GLU A 122 10.95 26.37 0.65
CA GLU A 122 10.59 27.74 0.30
C GLU A 122 9.10 28.06 0.57
N ILE A 123 8.33 27.08 1.02
CA ILE A 123 6.89 27.18 1.27
C ILE A 123 6.66 27.11 2.78
N ASN A 124 5.93 28.06 3.35
CA ASN A 124 5.63 28.00 4.78
C ASN A 124 4.70 26.81 5.11
N GLN A 125 4.74 26.35 6.35
CA GLN A 125 4.02 25.16 6.79
C GLN A 125 2.51 25.19 6.49
N LYS A 126 1.86 26.37 6.61
CA LYS A 126 0.43 26.52 6.32
C LYS A 126 0.11 26.32 4.84
N GLU A 127 0.98 26.78 3.95
CA GLU A 127 0.85 26.59 2.51
C GLU A 127 1.22 25.16 2.08
N GLN A 128 2.19 24.52 2.75
CA GLN A 128 2.48 23.10 2.54
C GLN A 128 1.26 22.22 2.85
N TYR A 129 0.57 22.46 3.97
CA TYR A 129 -0.67 21.74 4.29
C TYR A 129 -1.75 21.95 3.24
N LYS A 130 -1.97 23.19 2.79
CA LYS A 130 -2.93 23.48 1.71
C LYS A 130 -2.56 22.81 0.39
N LEU A 131 -1.27 22.71 0.09
CA LEU A 131 -0.78 22.02 -1.11
C LEU A 131 -1.09 20.52 -1.01
N ALA A 132 -0.80 19.89 0.14
CA ALA A 132 -1.11 18.48 0.38
C ALA A 132 -2.61 18.20 0.28
N GLU A 133 -3.46 19.03 0.89
CA GLU A 133 -4.93 18.92 0.77
C GLU A 133 -5.38 19.03 -0.69
N ALA A 134 -4.88 20.01 -1.45
CA ALA A 134 -5.23 20.18 -2.86
C ALA A 134 -4.77 18.99 -3.72
N MET A 135 -3.60 18.41 -3.43
CA MET A 135 -3.12 17.19 -4.10
C MET A 135 -4.04 16.01 -3.80
N ALA A 136 -4.43 15.82 -2.54
CA ALA A 136 -5.37 14.77 -2.14
C ALA A 136 -6.74 14.95 -2.81
N GLU A 137 -7.24 16.18 -2.96
CA GLU A 137 -8.47 16.46 -3.70
C GLU A 137 -8.34 16.12 -5.20
N ILE A 138 -7.23 16.53 -5.84
CA ILE A 138 -6.95 16.22 -7.25
C ILE A 138 -6.92 14.70 -7.45
N GLU A 139 -6.19 13.99 -6.59
CA GLU A 139 -6.10 12.53 -6.62
C GLU A 139 -7.49 11.90 -6.42
N ALA A 140 -8.24 12.31 -5.39
CA ALA A 140 -9.57 11.77 -5.13
C ALA A 140 -10.54 11.97 -6.31
N ILE A 141 -10.49 13.11 -7.01
CA ILE A 141 -11.33 13.41 -8.18
C ILE A 141 -10.88 12.58 -9.40
N LEU A 142 -9.57 12.51 -9.67
CA LEU A 142 -9.05 11.77 -10.82
C LEU A 142 -9.21 10.26 -10.63
N SER A 143 -8.94 9.76 -9.43
CA SER A 143 -9.19 8.38 -9.01
C SER A 143 -10.67 8.03 -9.13
N GLN A 144 -11.63 8.91 -8.84
CA GLN A 144 -13.06 8.66 -9.11
C GLN A 144 -13.37 8.48 -10.60
N SER A 145 -12.79 9.31 -11.46
CA SER A 145 -12.98 9.21 -12.91
C SER A 145 -12.34 7.96 -13.51
N LEU A 146 -11.20 7.53 -12.96
CA LEU A 146 -10.48 6.34 -13.37
C LEU A 146 -11.12 5.07 -12.81
N SER A 147 -11.52 5.05 -11.53
CA SER A 147 -12.31 3.97 -10.90
C SER A 147 -13.72 3.83 -11.49
N ALA A 148 -14.37 4.91 -11.91
CA ALA A 148 -15.63 4.81 -12.66
C ALA A 148 -15.46 4.07 -14.01
N ARG A 149 -14.22 3.96 -14.51
CA ARG A 149 -13.87 3.13 -15.67
C ARG A 149 -13.32 1.75 -15.28
N SER A 150 -12.80 1.59 -14.07
CA SER A 150 -12.36 0.31 -13.49
C SER A 150 -13.01 0.08 -12.12
N SER A 151 -14.15 -0.60 -12.11
CA SER A 151 -14.84 -1.04 -10.88
C SER A 151 -14.14 -2.22 -10.19
N GLU A 152 -12.92 -2.53 -10.60
CA GLU A 152 -12.18 -3.70 -10.16
C GLU A 152 -11.34 -3.31 -8.94
N ILE A 153 -11.53 -4.07 -7.86
CA ILE A 153 -10.72 -3.94 -6.65
C ILE A 153 -9.41 -4.66 -6.92
N SER A 154 -8.29 -3.97 -6.75
CA SER A 154 -6.96 -4.57 -6.77
C SER A 154 -6.41 -4.63 -5.35
N ILE A 155 -5.84 -5.77 -4.96
CA ILE A 155 -5.13 -5.92 -3.70
C ILE A 155 -3.64 -5.98 -4.01
N ARG A 156 -2.87 -5.00 -3.54
CA ARG A 156 -1.41 -5.08 -3.56
C ARG A 156 -0.91 -5.65 -2.25
N ASP A 157 0.19 -6.38 -2.32
CA ASP A 157 0.77 -7.17 -1.22
C ASP A 157 2.08 -6.58 -0.68
N TYR A 158 2.26 -5.28 -0.87
CA TYR A 158 3.37 -4.49 -0.37
C TYR A 158 2.85 -3.14 0.12
N PHE A 159 3.64 -2.46 0.95
CA PHE A 159 3.36 -1.12 1.46
C PHE A 159 4.57 -0.20 1.29
N LEU A 160 4.30 1.09 1.14
CA LEU A 160 5.26 2.18 1.11
C LEU A 160 5.26 2.92 2.46
N SER A 161 6.26 3.74 2.71
CA SER A 161 6.34 4.55 3.94
C SER A 161 5.12 5.47 4.10
N GLU A 162 4.57 6.00 3.00
CA GLU A 162 3.39 6.86 3.02
C GLU A 162 2.11 6.10 3.39
N ASP A 163 2.08 4.80 3.09
CA ASP A 163 0.92 3.96 3.42
C ASP A 163 0.75 3.79 4.93
N LEU A 164 1.86 3.78 5.69
CA LEU A 164 1.78 3.66 7.15
C LEU A 164 1.01 4.85 7.74
N GLN A 165 1.30 6.06 7.27
CA GLN A 165 0.57 7.26 7.68
C GLN A 165 -0.89 7.21 7.25
N LEU A 166 -1.17 6.78 6.02
CA LEU A 166 -2.54 6.58 5.54
C LEU A 166 -3.30 5.56 6.40
N LEU A 167 -2.67 4.45 6.77
CA LEU A 167 -3.29 3.39 7.58
C LEU A 167 -3.56 3.89 9.01
N ILE A 168 -2.62 4.61 9.63
CA ILE A 168 -2.83 5.24 10.94
C ILE A 168 -4.05 6.17 10.86
N GLU A 169 -4.10 7.03 9.85
CA GLU A 169 -5.20 7.99 9.69
C GLU A 169 -6.55 7.28 9.44
N LYS A 170 -6.57 6.25 8.59
CA LYS A 170 -7.79 5.49 8.30
C LYS A 170 -8.29 4.71 9.51
N GLN A 171 -7.40 4.13 10.29
CA GLN A 171 -7.76 3.46 11.55
C GLN A 171 -8.26 4.49 12.57
N ARG A 172 -7.53 5.59 12.78
CA ARG A 172 -7.94 6.68 13.68
C ARG A 172 -9.31 7.21 13.31
N GLN A 173 -9.55 7.52 12.03
CA GLN A 173 -10.84 7.99 11.54
C GLN A 173 -11.95 6.99 11.83
N PHE A 174 -11.76 5.72 11.45
CA PHE A 174 -12.75 4.68 11.66
C PHE A 174 -13.12 4.51 13.15
N TYR A 175 -12.13 4.45 14.04
CA TYR A 175 -12.36 4.22 15.45
C TYR A 175 -12.85 5.45 16.22
N ALA A 176 -12.36 6.66 15.87
CA ALA A 176 -12.85 7.90 16.46
C ALA A 176 -14.31 8.16 16.04
N GLU A 177 -14.63 8.04 14.74
CA GLU A 177 -15.97 8.34 14.22
C GLU A 177 -16.99 7.26 14.57
N ALA A 178 -16.64 5.97 14.50
CA ALA A 178 -17.59 4.88 14.72
C ALA A 178 -17.73 4.45 16.18
N HIS A 179 -16.68 4.65 17.00
CA HIS A 179 -16.63 4.09 18.36
C HIS A 179 -16.34 5.12 19.46
N GLY A 180 -16.02 6.37 19.12
CA GLY A 180 -15.81 7.44 20.09
C GLY A 180 -14.59 7.19 21.01
N TRP A 181 -13.57 6.52 20.50
CA TRP A 181 -12.32 6.29 21.22
C TRP A 181 -11.50 7.57 21.29
N ASP A 182 -10.87 7.81 22.45
CA ASP A 182 -10.06 9.01 22.66
C ASP A 182 -8.65 8.92 22.03
N ASP A 183 -7.88 10.00 22.15
CA ASP A 183 -6.55 10.12 21.54
C ASP A 183 -5.53 9.09 22.04
N THR A 184 -5.78 8.39 23.16
CA THR A 184 -4.88 7.32 23.62
C THR A 184 -4.86 6.12 22.67
N PHE A 185 -5.91 5.94 21.85
CA PHE A 185 -5.92 4.96 20.78
C PHE A 185 -4.92 5.27 19.67
N LEU A 186 -4.68 6.56 19.37
CA LEU A 186 -3.69 6.96 18.37
C LEU A 186 -2.28 6.58 18.83
N ALA A 187 -1.96 6.79 20.11
CA ALA A 187 -0.68 6.37 20.68
C ALA A 187 -0.50 4.84 20.58
N TYR A 188 -1.54 4.07 20.94
CA TYR A 188 -1.54 2.61 20.76
C TYR A 188 -1.33 2.21 19.29
N LEU A 189 -2.05 2.83 18.35
CA LEU A 189 -1.88 2.54 16.93
C LEU A 189 -0.44 2.78 16.49
N GLN A 190 0.16 3.92 16.85
CA GLN A 190 1.54 4.25 16.52
C GLN A 190 2.51 3.18 17.05
N GLU A 191 2.37 2.76 18.31
CA GLU A 191 3.18 1.68 18.88
C GLU A 191 3.03 0.37 18.11
N THR A 192 1.85 0.05 17.56
CA THR A 192 1.70 -1.17 16.76
C THR A 192 2.49 -1.14 15.46
N PHE A 193 2.73 0.04 14.88
CA PHE A 193 3.53 0.21 13.66
C PHE A 193 5.04 0.21 13.91
N ASP A 194 5.49 0.34 15.17
CA ASP A 194 6.90 0.18 15.56
C ASP A 194 7.35 -1.30 15.62
N ALA A 195 6.40 -2.24 15.54
CA ALA A 195 6.69 -3.67 15.56
C ALA A 195 7.31 -4.16 14.23
N GLU A 196 7.91 -5.35 14.25
CA GLU A 196 8.47 -5.96 13.04
C GLU A 196 7.34 -6.39 12.07
N ILE A 197 7.02 -5.50 11.14
CA ILE A 197 6.00 -5.71 10.11
C ILE A 197 6.47 -6.82 9.16
N GLU A 198 5.70 -7.90 9.08
CA GLU A 198 5.94 -8.98 8.13
C GLU A 198 5.40 -8.61 6.75
N LYS A 199 4.15 -8.14 6.69
CA LYS A 199 3.50 -7.80 5.42
C LYS A 199 2.25 -6.96 5.65
N ILE A 200 1.89 -6.13 4.67
CA ILE A 200 0.60 -5.43 4.63
C ILE A 200 0.00 -5.60 3.23
N TRP A 201 -1.28 -5.92 3.18
CA TRP A 201 -2.10 -5.86 1.98
C TRP A 201 -2.97 -4.63 2.01
N ILE A 202 -3.00 -3.92 0.88
CA ILE A 202 -3.82 -2.73 0.69
C ILE A 202 -4.71 -2.97 -0.51
N ALA A 203 -6.01 -2.91 -0.27
CA ALA A 203 -7.03 -2.95 -1.31
C ALA A 203 -7.28 -1.53 -1.83
N GLU A 204 -7.26 -1.39 -3.14
CA GLU A 204 -7.49 -0.14 -3.84
C GLU A 204 -8.55 -0.34 -4.91
N SER A 205 -9.41 0.66 -5.10
CA SER A 205 -10.39 0.68 -6.19
C SER A 205 -10.21 1.97 -6.98
N GLY A 206 -9.61 1.83 -8.17
CA GLY A 206 -9.14 2.91 -9.03
C GLY A 206 -8.49 4.06 -8.28
N GLY A 207 -7.41 3.75 -7.57
CA GLY A 207 -6.55 4.72 -6.89
C GLY A 207 -7.11 5.29 -5.59
N LYS A 208 -8.14 4.65 -4.99
CA LYS A 208 -8.62 4.97 -3.64
C LYS A 208 -8.42 3.80 -2.71
N PHE A 209 -8.03 4.08 -1.47
CA PHE A 209 -8.06 3.10 -0.39
C PHE A 209 -9.45 2.49 -0.23
N ALA A 210 -9.53 1.17 -0.29
CA ALA A 210 -10.75 0.38 -0.09
C ALA A 210 -10.68 -0.50 1.16
N GLY A 211 -9.47 -0.82 1.64
CA GLY A 211 -9.26 -1.59 2.86
C GLY A 211 -7.82 -2.04 3.03
N SER A 212 -7.53 -2.65 4.18
CA SER A 212 -6.21 -3.18 4.51
C SER A 212 -6.29 -4.38 5.42
N VAL A 213 -5.21 -5.16 5.44
CA VAL A 213 -4.88 -6.09 6.52
C VAL A 213 -3.37 -6.22 6.60
N GLY A 214 -2.81 -6.37 7.79
CA GLY A 214 -1.38 -6.59 7.96
C GLY A 214 -1.05 -7.72 8.91
N LEU A 215 0.21 -8.11 8.86
CA LEU A 215 0.86 -9.10 9.70
C LEU A 215 2.09 -8.50 10.36
N VAL A 216 2.22 -8.77 11.64
CA VAL A 216 3.38 -8.42 12.46
C VAL A 216 3.97 -9.72 12.99
N LYS A 217 5.29 -9.87 12.98
CA LYS A 217 5.92 -11.05 13.59
C LYS A 217 5.76 -11.01 15.10
N HIS A 218 5.38 -12.15 15.67
CA HIS A 218 5.34 -12.32 17.12
C HIS A 218 6.50 -13.20 17.61
N ASP A 219 6.72 -14.32 16.91
CA ASP A 219 7.86 -15.21 17.09
C ASP A 219 8.18 -15.91 15.75
N GLU A 220 9.09 -16.89 15.74
CA GLU A 220 9.50 -17.59 14.51
C GLU A 220 8.36 -18.28 13.76
N LYS A 221 7.29 -18.66 14.47
CA LYS A 221 6.19 -19.50 13.96
C LYS A 221 4.80 -18.88 14.11
N THR A 222 4.71 -17.75 14.79
CA THR A 222 3.46 -17.05 15.07
C THR A 222 3.49 -15.63 14.53
N VAL A 223 2.41 -15.25 13.85
CA VAL A 223 2.18 -13.88 13.39
C VAL A 223 0.90 -13.31 13.97
N GLN A 224 0.90 -12.00 14.16
CA GLN A 224 -0.28 -11.26 14.61
C GLN A 224 -0.93 -10.55 13.42
N LEU A 225 -2.22 -10.79 13.21
CA LEU A 225 -3.04 -10.01 12.30
C LEU A 225 -3.34 -8.63 12.92
N ARG A 226 -3.01 -7.59 12.17
CA ARG A 226 -3.14 -6.17 12.53
C ARG A 226 -3.79 -5.37 11.41
N TRP A 227 -4.23 -4.16 11.74
CA TRP A 227 -4.71 -3.13 10.81
C TRP A 227 -5.75 -3.62 9.78
N PHE A 228 -6.62 -4.55 10.19
CA PHE A 228 -7.74 -4.99 9.37
C PHE A 228 -8.79 -3.88 9.29
N LEU A 229 -9.11 -3.42 8.09
CA LEU A 229 -10.11 -2.41 7.85
C LEU A 229 -10.71 -2.57 6.45
N VAL A 230 -12.01 -2.34 6.32
CA VAL A 230 -12.67 -2.15 5.02
C VAL A 230 -13.40 -0.81 5.07
N ASP A 231 -13.07 0.06 4.12
CA ASP A 231 -13.70 1.37 3.98
C ASP A 231 -15.21 1.20 3.73
N ALA A 232 -16.02 2.08 4.33
CA ALA A 232 -17.47 1.94 4.37
C ALA A 232 -18.10 1.80 2.98
N ASP A 233 -17.54 2.50 1.98
CA ASP A 233 -18.03 2.49 0.59
C ASP A 233 -17.85 1.11 -0.11
N PHE A 234 -16.99 0.26 0.44
CA PHE A 234 -16.59 -1.04 -0.12
C PHE A 234 -17.06 -2.25 0.70
N ARG A 235 -17.79 -2.03 1.80
CA ARG A 235 -18.37 -3.10 2.62
C ARG A 235 -19.47 -3.86 1.88
N GLY A 236 -19.72 -5.09 2.31
CA GLY A 236 -20.75 -5.96 1.70
C GLY A 236 -20.39 -6.54 0.32
N ARG A 237 -19.19 -6.27 -0.19
CA ARG A 237 -18.72 -6.75 -1.51
C ARG A 237 -17.74 -7.93 -1.43
N GLY A 238 -17.56 -8.52 -0.25
CA GLY A 238 -16.62 -9.63 -0.04
C GLY A 238 -15.15 -9.22 0.12
N LEU A 239 -14.82 -7.92 0.10
CA LEU A 239 -13.43 -7.44 0.18
C LEU A 239 -12.69 -7.91 1.45
N GLY A 240 -13.36 -7.87 2.61
CA GLY A 240 -12.77 -8.38 3.85
C GLY A 240 -12.44 -9.88 3.80
N THR A 241 -13.25 -10.67 3.08
CA THR A 241 -12.94 -12.09 2.82
C THR A 241 -11.71 -12.23 1.93
N GLN A 242 -11.62 -11.45 0.84
CA GLN A 242 -10.47 -11.51 -0.06
C GLN A 242 -9.16 -11.13 0.65
N LEU A 243 -9.18 -10.08 1.48
CA LEU A 243 -8.01 -9.68 2.27
C LEU A 243 -7.54 -10.79 3.21
N LEU A 244 -8.45 -11.46 3.91
CA LEU A 244 -8.10 -12.59 4.78
C LEU A 244 -7.66 -13.84 3.99
N GLU A 245 -8.23 -14.11 2.82
CA GLU A 245 -7.79 -15.19 1.92
C GLU A 245 -6.32 -14.98 1.53
N HIS A 246 -5.95 -13.77 1.11
CA HIS A 246 -4.58 -13.43 0.78
C HIS A 246 -3.63 -13.57 1.97
N LEU A 247 -4.06 -13.10 3.15
CA LEU A 247 -3.27 -13.18 4.38
C LEU A 247 -3.03 -14.64 4.81
N VAL A 248 -4.08 -15.45 4.87
CA VAL A 248 -3.99 -16.85 5.32
C VAL A 248 -3.18 -17.68 4.33
N ALA A 249 -3.39 -17.50 3.02
CA ALA A 249 -2.61 -18.18 1.99
C ALA A 249 -1.11 -17.85 2.12
N TYR A 250 -0.77 -16.58 2.33
CA TYR A 250 0.62 -16.18 2.57
C TYR A 250 1.20 -16.86 3.82
N CYS A 251 0.46 -16.91 4.92
CA CYS A 251 0.96 -17.55 6.14
C CYS A 251 1.22 -19.05 5.95
N GLN A 252 0.37 -19.74 5.19
CA GLN A 252 0.55 -21.14 4.82
C GLN A 252 1.79 -21.35 3.94
N ASP A 253 1.97 -20.51 2.92
CA ASP A 253 3.13 -20.55 2.01
C ASP A 253 4.45 -20.33 2.77
N MET A 254 4.44 -19.41 3.73
CA MET A 254 5.59 -19.10 4.59
C MET A 254 5.78 -20.09 5.75
N LYS A 255 4.88 -21.07 5.90
CA LYS A 255 4.91 -22.11 6.94
C LYS A 255 4.94 -21.53 8.35
N PHE A 256 4.14 -20.51 8.59
CA PHE A 256 3.76 -20.14 9.96
C PHE A 256 2.80 -21.21 10.50
N ASP A 257 2.90 -21.46 11.80
CA ASP A 257 2.08 -22.49 12.46
C ASP A 257 0.80 -21.85 13.03
N ARG A 258 0.81 -20.55 13.33
CA ARG A 258 -0.32 -19.86 13.97
C ARG A 258 -0.48 -18.40 13.56
N ILE A 259 -1.73 -17.95 13.43
CA ILE A 259 -2.11 -16.54 13.33
C ILE A 259 -2.97 -16.20 14.55
N PHE A 260 -2.74 -15.05 15.18
CA PHE A 260 -3.67 -14.53 16.19
C PHE A 260 -4.03 -13.07 15.96
N LEU A 261 -5.13 -12.62 16.57
CA LEU A 261 -5.52 -11.22 16.63
C LEU A 261 -6.09 -10.87 18.00
N TRP A 262 -6.01 -9.60 18.35
CA TRP A 262 -6.71 -9.01 19.48
C TRP A 262 -7.80 -8.08 18.94
N THR A 263 -9.00 -8.21 19.48
CA THR A 263 -10.14 -7.32 19.18
C THR A 263 -10.91 -7.02 20.47
N VAL A 264 -11.80 -6.05 20.47
CA VAL A 264 -12.70 -5.84 21.60
C VAL A 264 -14.06 -6.46 21.32
N SER A 265 -14.69 -7.02 22.34
CA SER A 265 -15.96 -7.75 22.24
C SER A 265 -17.11 -6.95 21.64
N THR A 266 -17.04 -5.62 21.71
CA THR A 266 -17.99 -4.69 21.10
C THR A 266 -17.86 -4.61 19.56
N MET A 267 -16.77 -5.12 18.97
CA MET A 267 -16.56 -5.20 17.51
C MET A 267 -17.18 -6.48 16.91
N ALA A 268 -18.48 -6.68 17.15
CA ALA A 268 -19.17 -7.90 16.72
C ALA A 268 -19.22 -8.08 15.19
N GLU A 269 -19.04 -7.02 14.39
CA GLU A 269 -19.17 -7.07 12.92
C GLU A 269 -18.11 -7.96 12.24
N ALA A 270 -16.90 -8.03 12.79
CA ALA A 270 -15.80 -8.81 12.20
C ALA A 270 -15.78 -10.27 12.67
N ARG A 271 -16.48 -10.61 13.76
CA ARG A 271 -16.47 -11.97 14.34
C ARG A 271 -16.95 -13.06 13.37
N PRO A 272 -18.08 -12.92 12.65
CA PRO A 272 -18.51 -13.96 11.72
C PRO A 272 -17.48 -14.23 10.62
N LEU A 273 -16.73 -13.19 10.24
CA LEU A 273 -15.66 -13.32 9.28
C LEU A 273 -14.48 -14.10 9.86
N TYR A 274 -14.00 -13.77 11.07
CA TYR A 274 -12.94 -14.54 11.72
C TYR A 274 -13.33 -16.00 11.95
N GLU A 275 -14.55 -16.26 12.42
CA GLU A 275 -15.06 -17.63 12.61
C GLU A 275 -15.08 -18.45 11.31
N LYS A 276 -15.46 -17.81 10.19
CA LYS A 276 -15.46 -18.41 8.85
C LYS A 276 -14.06 -18.87 8.42
N PHE A 277 -13.02 -18.13 8.78
CA PHE A 277 -11.62 -18.49 8.52
C PHE A 277 -11.05 -19.48 9.55
N GLY A 278 -11.84 -19.90 10.54
CA GLY A 278 -11.44 -20.90 11.52
C GLY A 278 -10.82 -20.32 12.79
N PHE A 279 -10.74 -19.00 12.93
CA PHE A 279 -10.30 -18.39 14.19
C PHE A 279 -11.25 -18.76 15.32
N ARG A 280 -10.68 -18.96 16.52
CA ARG A 280 -11.43 -19.26 17.75
C ARG A 280 -10.90 -18.42 18.89
N ILE A 281 -11.79 -18.00 19.79
CA ILE A 281 -11.40 -17.31 21.03
C ILE A 281 -10.52 -18.25 21.86
N SER A 282 -9.34 -17.77 22.22
CA SER A 282 -8.35 -18.48 23.04
C SER A 282 -8.15 -17.82 24.41
N GLU A 283 -8.35 -16.51 24.49
CA GLU A 283 -8.15 -15.71 25.69
C GLU A 283 -9.17 -14.55 25.73
N VAL A 284 -9.64 -14.22 26.93
CA VAL A 284 -10.51 -13.07 27.17
C VAL A 284 -9.94 -12.28 28.35
N LYS A 285 -9.65 -10.99 28.14
CA LYS A 285 -9.26 -10.07 29.20
C LYS A 285 -10.47 -9.23 29.59
N GLN A 286 -10.90 -9.40 30.84
CA GLN A 286 -12.08 -8.71 31.37
C GLN A 286 -11.85 -7.20 31.52
N GLU A 287 -12.96 -6.46 31.51
CA GLU A 287 -13.08 -5.00 31.48
C GLU A 287 -11.87 -4.24 32.04
N ALA A 288 -11.11 -3.64 31.12
CA ALA A 288 -10.06 -2.68 31.41
C ALA A 288 -10.45 -1.31 30.85
N PRO A 289 -10.07 -0.21 31.52
CA PRO A 289 -10.18 1.12 30.94
C PRO A 289 -9.23 1.22 29.75
N LEU A 290 -9.81 1.18 28.55
CA LEU A 290 -9.11 1.27 27.27
C LEU A 290 -9.79 2.36 26.44
N TRP A 291 -9.00 3.31 25.96
CA TRP A 291 -9.44 4.35 25.02
C TRP A 291 -10.68 5.14 25.49
N GLY A 292 -10.72 5.44 26.79
CA GLY A 292 -11.80 6.17 27.45
C GLY A 292 -13.04 5.34 27.80
N GLN A 293 -13.02 4.02 27.59
CA GLN A 293 -14.17 3.13 27.80
C GLN A 293 -13.79 1.87 28.60
N GLN A 294 -14.79 1.19 29.16
CA GLN A 294 -14.61 -0.15 29.73
C GLN A 294 -14.81 -1.17 28.61
N LEU A 295 -13.72 -1.83 28.20
CA LEU A 295 -13.72 -2.76 27.09
C LEU A 295 -13.21 -4.13 27.53
N THR A 296 -13.86 -5.17 27.03
CA THR A 296 -13.37 -6.56 27.14
C THR A 296 -12.62 -6.89 25.85
N GLU A 297 -11.35 -7.24 25.97
CA GLU A 297 -10.52 -7.68 24.85
C GLU A 297 -10.60 -9.20 24.68
N GLU A 298 -10.62 -9.65 23.43
CA GLU A 298 -10.65 -11.05 23.04
C GLU A 298 -9.48 -11.34 22.12
N ARG A 299 -8.74 -12.39 22.46
CA ARG A 299 -7.74 -12.99 21.58
C ARG A 299 -8.39 -14.11 20.79
N TRP A 300 -8.16 -14.09 19.48
CA TRP A 300 -8.61 -15.11 18.56
C TRP A 300 -7.40 -15.73 17.88
N ASP A 301 -7.29 -17.06 17.90
CA ASP A 301 -6.19 -17.81 17.29
C ASP A 301 -6.71 -18.73 16.17
N LEU A 302 -5.91 -18.87 15.12
CA LEU A 302 -6.07 -19.79 14.01
C LEU A 302 -4.78 -20.62 13.90
N GLU A 303 -4.91 -21.93 14.06
CA GLU A 303 -3.81 -22.88 13.79
C GLU A 303 -3.77 -23.19 12.29
N LEU A 304 -2.58 -23.09 11.70
CA LEU A 304 -2.33 -23.41 10.30
C LEU A 304 -1.78 -24.83 10.22
N SER A 305 -2.53 -25.72 9.59
CA SER A 305 -2.19 -27.14 9.40
C SER A 305 -1.22 -27.38 8.26
#